data_AF-A0A0K6I4Y3-F1
#
_entry.id   AF-A0A0K6I4Y3-F1
#
_cell.length_a   1.000
_cell.length_b   1.000
_cell.length_c   1.000
_cell.angle_alpha   90.00
_cell.angle_beta   90.00
_cell.angle_gamma   90.00
#
_symmetry.space_group_name_H-M   'P 1'
#
loop_
_entity.id
_entity.type
_entity.pdbx_description
1 polymer ?
#
loop_
_entity_poly.entity_id
_entity_poly.type
_entity_poly.pdbx_seq_one_letter_code
_entity_poly.pdbx_strand_id
1 'polypeptide(L)'
;MTDAPPFDVAGLRVGENRLPCPQCDRGPKDKALAVRREADGRVVWRCHRCGWSGASGRETRPAAPPPRPAKPERHTDGLAPWAAKEWAAAQPLHGAARDYLKARACCIPPEGSHLRCNPALRHPTGYTGPGLVALVTDALTGQPCSIHRTWVLASGEKAPIDTPRLLAAGHRKAGGVIRLFPREKGQPLGVAEGIETALSLAWAEVPVWAAIDAGNLAQFPVLPGVPELLIAEDADAAGEAASAECAARWRAAGRRTRLVRPDPGDNDLNDSARAYAGHE
;
A
#
# COMPACT_ATOMS: atom_id res chain seq x y z
N MET A 1 30.78 27.19 -36.73
CA MET A 1 29.82 26.25 -36.09
C MET A 1 29.60 26.78 -34.70
N THR A 2 28.38 27.18 -34.36
CA THR A 2 28.09 27.92 -33.13
C THR A 2 28.18 26.99 -31.91
N ASP A 3 29.04 27.31 -30.93
CA ASP A 3 29.19 26.61 -29.65
C ASP A 3 27.97 26.74 -28.70
N ALA A 4 26.89 27.35 -29.19
CA ALA A 4 25.69 27.60 -28.43
C ALA A 4 24.76 26.38 -28.42
N PRO A 5 24.14 26.05 -27.27
CA PRO A 5 23.12 25.00 -27.19
C PRO A 5 21.88 25.36 -28.02
N PRO A 6 21.11 24.38 -28.52
CA PRO A 6 19.93 24.61 -29.38
C PRO A 6 18.67 25.01 -28.60
N PHE A 7 18.83 25.66 -27.45
CA PHE A 7 17.74 26.16 -26.60
C PHE A 7 18.22 27.38 -25.82
N ASP A 8 17.28 28.22 -25.39
CA ASP A 8 17.59 29.43 -24.66
C ASP A 8 18.19 29.12 -23.28
N VAL A 9 19.36 29.73 -23.02
CA VAL A 9 20.09 29.62 -21.75
C VAL A 9 20.18 30.96 -21.00
N ALA A 10 19.63 32.05 -21.54
CA ALA A 10 19.75 33.40 -20.99
C ALA A 10 19.13 33.55 -19.59
N GLY A 11 18.16 32.69 -19.24
CA GLY A 11 17.50 32.68 -17.93
C GLY A 11 17.97 31.60 -16.94
N LEU A 12 19.01 30.81 -17.27
CA LEU A 12 19.41 29.68 -16.44
C LEU A 12 20.34 30.11 -15.29
N ARG A 13 20.05 29.59 -14.09
CA ARG A 13 20.90 29.78 -12.91
C ARG A 13 22.17 28.94 -13.04
N VAL A 14 23.27 29.39 -12.43
CA VAL A 14 24.44 28.53 -12.23
C VAL A 14 24.02 27.31 -11.38
N GLY A 15 24.44 26.11 -11.78
CA GLY A 15 23.96 24.85 -11.23
C GLY A 15 22.92 24.15 -12.10
N GLU A 16 22.11 23.28 -11.50
CA GLU A 16 21.13 22.46 -12.20
C GLU A 16 19.81 23.19 -12.44
N ASN A 17 19.31 23.12 -13.68
CA ASN A 17 18.04 23.66 -14.12
C ASN A 17 17.22 22.55 -14.80
N ARG A 18 15.89 22.67 -14.72
CA ARG A 18 14.94 21.69 -15.28
C ARG A 18 14.00 22.37 -16.26
N LEU A 19 14.05 21.94 -17.51
CA LEU A 19 13.34 22.56 -18.64
C LEU A 19 12.54 21.51 -19.44
N PRO A 20 11.54 21.96 -20.21
CA PRO A 20 10.97 21.17 -21.29
C PRO A 20 12.05 20.73 -22.28
N CYS A 21 11.97 19.49 -22.76
CA CYS A 21 12.93 18.99 -23.73
C CYS A 21 12.45 19.32 -25.16
N PRO A 22 13.18 20.14 -25.95
CA PRO A 22 12.81 20.47 -27.32
C PRO A 22 12.87 19.26 -28.26
N GLN A 23 13.64 18.22 -27.91
CA GLN A 23 13.78 17.03 -28.75
C GLN A 23 12.61 16.07 -28.65
N CYS A 24 12.00 15.90 -27.47
CA CYS A 24 10.84 15.01 -27.30
C CYS A 24 9.50 15.75 -27.18
N ASP A 25 9.55 17.07 -27.02
CA ASP A 25 8.46 18.05 -27.05
C ASP A 25 7.11 17.53 -26.50
N ARG A 26 7.09 17.24 -25.20
CA ARG A 26 5.90 16.75 -24.48
C ARG A 26 5.11 17.88 -23.82
N GLY A 27 5.31 19.11 -24.29
CA GLY A 27 4.66 20.30 -23.77
C GLY A 27 5.38 20.94 -22.57
N PRO A 28 4.95 22.15 -22.18
CA PRO A 28 5.70 23.06 -21.30
C PRO A 28 5.77 22.61 -19.83
N LYS A 29 4.96 21.62 -19.42
CA LYS A 29 4.97 21.07 -18.05
C LYS A 29 5.96 19.90 -17.88
N ASP A 30 6.41 19.24 -18.96
CA ASP A 30 7.31 18.07 -18.88
C ASP A 30 8.79 18.49 -18.76
N LYS A 31 9.23 18.78 -17.52
CA LYS A 31 10.60 19.24 -17.21
C LYS A 31 11.65 18.11 -17.20
N ALA A 32 11.67 17.32 -18.27
CA ALA A 32 12.52 16.13 -18.41
C ALA A 32 13.97 16.43 -18.81
N LEU A 33 14.27 17.64 -19.29
CA LEU A 33 15.63 18.08 -19.63
C LEU A 33 16.31 18.64 -18.37
N ALA A 34 17.36 17.97 -17.92
CA ALA A 34 18.31 18.52 -16.96
C ALA A 34 19.37 19.31 -17.72
N VAL A 35 19.59 20.57 -17.33
CA VAL A 35 20.63 21.45 -17.88
C VAL A 35 21.46 21.96 -16.71
N ARG A 36 22.74 21.60 -16.69
CA ARG A 36 23.71 22.14 -15.73
C ARG A 36 24.48 23.26 -16.40
N ARG A 37 24.46 24.45 -15.77
CA ARG A 37 25.24 25.61 -16.19
C ARG A 37 26.38 25.84 -15.22
N GLU A 38 27.61 25.82 -15.71
CA GLU A 38 28.81 26.14 -14.96
C GLU A 38 28.97 27.67 -14.81
N ALA A 39 29.77 28.11 -13.84
CA ALA A 39 30.01 29.53 -13.59
C ALA A 39 30.68 30.25 -14.78
N ASP A 40 31.47 29.52 -15.57
CA ASP A 40 32.14 30.00 -16.78
C ASP A 40 31.24 30.03 -18.03
N GLY A 41 29.96 29.69 -17.88
CA GLY A 41 28.98 29.72 -18.95
C GLY A 41 28.86 28.43 -19.76
N ARG A 42 29.70 27.40 -19.51
CA ARG A 42 29.52 26.08 -20.12
C ARG A 42 28.21 25.45 -19.69
N VAL A 43 27.60 24.70 -20.60
CA VAL A 43 26.36 23.97 -20.32
C VAL A 43 26.50 22.51 -20.71
N VAL A 44 25.96 21.63 -19.85
CA VAL A 44 25.78 20.21 -20.12
C VAL A 44 24.32 19.89 -19.93
N TRP A 45 23.73 19.13 -20.84
CA TRP A 45 22.33 18.72 -20.73
C TRP A 45 22.13 17.23 -20.94
N ARG A 46 21.09 16.72 -20.30
CA ARG A 46 20.59 15.36 -20.51
C ARG A 46 19.08 15.34 -20.32
N CYS A 47 18.37 14.86 -21.33
CA CYS A 47 16.97 14.52 -21.21
C CYS A 47 16.83 13.12 -20.62
N HIS A 48 16.21 13.02 -19.44
CA HIS A 48 15.94 11.74 -18.79
C HIS A 48 14.88 10.90 -19.50
N ARG A 49 14.23 11.45 -20.54
CA ARG A 49 13.15 10.78 -21.28
C ARG A 49 13.63 10.21 -22.61
N CYS A 50 14.11 11.06 -23.52
CA CYS A 50 14.56 10.60 -24.84
C CYS A 50 16.05 10.27 -24.89
N GLY A 51 16.81 10.56 -23.82
CA GLY A 51 18.25 10.32 -23.77
C GLY A 51 19.09 11.37 -24.52
N TRP A 52 18.45 12.39 -25.11
CA TRP A 52 19.16 13.48 -25.78
C TRP A 52 20.08 14.20 -24.81
N SER A 53 21.35 14.33 -25.17
CA SER A 53 22.36 14.94 -24.31
C SER A 53 23.41 15.67 -25.13
N GLY A 54 24.12 16.58 -24.48
CA GLY A 54 25.23 17.28 -25.10
C GLY A 54 25.94 18.18 -24.11
N ALA A 55 27.03 18.75 -24.59
CA ALA A 55 27.76 19.81 -23.92
C ALA A 55 28.20 20.82 -24.97
N SER A 56 28.32 22.10 -24.61
CA SER A 56 28.73 23.22 -25.49
C SER A 56 29.62 22.79 -26.67
N GLY A 57 29.06 22.82 -27.89
CA GLY A 57 29.75 22.47 -29.16
C GLY A 57 29.60 21.01 -29.65
N ARG A 58 29.10 20.07 -28.84
CA ARG A 58 28.86 18.67 -29.25
C ARG A 58 27.51 18.14 -28.78
N GLU A 59 26.70 17.73 -29.74
CA GLU A 59 25.41 17.08 -29.49
C GLU A 59 25.50 15.57 -29.68
N THR A 60 24.87 14.82 -28.78
CA THR A 60 24.63 13.39 -28.96
C THR A 60 23.12 13.16 -29.04
N ARG A 61 22.66 12.79 -30.23
CA ARG A 61 21.27 12.40 -30.48
C ARG A 61 21.17 10.87 -30.46
N PRO A 62 20.42 10.28 -29.50
CA PRO A 62 20.17 8.85 -29.56
C PRO A 62 19.30 8.52 -30.79
N ALA A 63 19.68 7.47 -31.51
CA ALA A 63 19.02 7.04 -32.76
C ALA A 63 17.55 6.64 -32.58
N ALA A 64 17.17 6.25 -31.36
CA ALA A 64 15.81 6.02 -30.92
C ALA A 64 15.73 6.29 -29.41
N PRO A 65 14.59 6.76 -28.87
CA PRO A 65 14.40 6.79 -27.42
C PRO A 65 14.61 5.36 -26.87
N PRO A 66 15.25 5.20 -25.69
CA PRO A 66 15.35 3.88 -25.07
C PRO A 66 13.93 3.28 -24.97
N PRO A 67 13.77 1.98 -25.22
CA PRO A 67 12.47 1.34 -25.08
C PRO A 67 11.94 1.66 -23.69
N ARG A 68 10.67 2.10 -23.62
CA ARG A 68 10.02 2.32 -22.33
C ARG A 68 10.18 1.03 -21.54
N PRO A 69 10.59 1.07 -20.25
CA PRO A 69 10.46 -0.11 -19.42
C PRO A 69 9.02 -0.60 -19.58
N ALA A 70 8.86 -1.89 -19.92
CA ALA A 70 7.55 -2.47 -20.11
C ALA A 70 6.70 -2.10 -18.89
N LYS A 71 5.46 -1.66 -19.11
CA LYS A 71 4.54 -1.46 -17.97
C LYS A 71 4.52 -2.79 -17.21
N PRO A 72 4.69 -2.79 -15.87
CA PRO A 72 4.59 -4.02 -15.11
C PRO A 72 3.30 -4.72 -15.48
N GLU A 73 3.39 -6.01 -15.72
CA GLU A 73 2.23 -6.85 -16.01
C GLU A 73 1.23 -6.68 -14.85
N ARG A 74 -0.02 -6.39 -15.21
CA ARG A 74 -1.08 -6.20 -14.22
C ARG A 74 -1.68 -7.56 -13.93
N HIS A 75 -1.55 -8.02 -12.70
CA HIS A 75 -2.19 -9.23 -12.21
C HIS A 75 -3.55 -8.85 -11.63
N THR A 76 -4.61 -9.03 -12.42
CA THR A 76 -6.00 -8.77 -12.02
C THR A 76 -6.64 -9.97 -11.34
N ASP A 77 -6.22 -11.17 -11.76
CA ASP A 77 -6.76 -12.47 -11.38
C ASP A 77 -5.61 -13.40 -10.96
N GLY A 78 -5.55 -13.72 -9.68
CA GLY A 78 -4.49 -14.55 -9.12
C GLY A 78 -3.24 -13.77 -8.69
N LEU A 79 -2.27 -14.53 -8.16
CA LEU A 79 -0.97 -14.04 -7.77
C LEU A 79 0.04 -14.29 -8.87
N ALA A 80 0.93 -13.31 -9.11
CA ALA A 80 2.15 -13.55 -9.86
C ALA A 80 2.96 -14.71 -9.22
N PRO A 81 3.75 -15.48 -10.00
CA PRO A 81 4.51 -16.61 -9.46
C PRO A 81 5.41 -16.26 -8.27
N TRP A 82 6.02 -15.07 -8.27
CA TRP A 82 6.86 -14.61 -7.16
C TRP A 82 6.05 -14.32 -5.89
N ALA A 83 4.84 -13.75 -6.01
CA ALA A 83 3.95 -13.46 -4.90
C ALA A 83 3.36 -14.76 -4.33
N ALA A 84 2.97 -15.69 -5.20
CA ALA A 84 2.53 -17.03 -4.80
C ALA A 84 3.63 -17.78 -4.05
N LYS A 85 4.88 -17.73 -4.53
CA LYS A 85 6.03 -18.34 -3.86
C LYS A 85 6.27 -17.72 -2.48
N GLU A 86 6.16 -16.40 -2.35
CA GLU A 86 6.34 -15.76 -1.05
C GLU A 86 5.24 -16.13 -0.06
N TRP A 87 3.97 -16.15 -0.50
CA TRP A 87 2.87 -16.62 0.34
C TRP A 87 3.05 -18.09 0.77
N ALA A 88 3.49 -18.95 -0.14
CA ALA A 88 3.79 -20.36 0.17
C ALA A 88 4.94 -20.52 1.15
N ALA A 89 5.92 -19.62 1.13
CA ALA A 89 7.05 -19.60 2.07
C ALA A 89 6.70 -18.97 3.43
N ALA A 90 5.58 -18.25 3.54
CA ALA A 90 5.14 -17.66 4.80
C ALA A 90 4.65 -18.75 5.77
N GLN A 91 4.96 -18.57 7.04
CA GLN A 91 4.75 -19.55 8.12
C GLN A 91 3.60 -19.11 9.04
N PRO A 92 2.99 -20.01 9.83
CA PRO A 92 2.06 -19.62 10.89
C PRO A 92 2.66 -18.55 11.80
N LEU A 93 1.82 -17.73 12.43
CA LEU A 93 2.28 -16.62 13.28
C LEU A 93 3.14 -17.11 14.46
N HIS A 94 4.39 -16.68 14.49
CA HIS A 94 5.35 -17.00 15.56
C HIS A 94 6.38 -15.88 15.77
N GLY A 95 7.20 -16.03 16.81
CA GLY A 95 8.31 -15.14 17.15
C GLY A 95 7.90 -13.66 17.17
N ALA A 96 8.79 -12.82 16.65
CA ALA A 96 8.63 -11.36 16.64
C ALA A 96 7.31 -10.87 16.00
N ALA A 97 6.76 -11.60 15.02
CA ALA A 97 5.49 -11.22 14.40
C ALA A 97 4.29 -11.50 15.33
N ARG A 98 4.32 -12.60 16.08
CA ARG A 98 3.32 -12.88 17.11
C ARG A 98 3.46 -11.92 18.29
N ASP A 99 4.70 -11.63 18.70
CA ASP A 99 4.98 -10.71 19.79
C ASP A 99 4.57 -9.27 19.44
N TYR A 100 4.78 -8.83 18.19
CA TYR A 100 4.24 -7.59 17.65
C TYR A 100 2.73 -7.48 17.88
N LEU A 101 1.96 -8.50 17.46
CA LEU A 101 0.50 -8.47 17.61
C LEU A 101 0.08 -8.46 19.08
N LYS A 102 0.76 -9.21 19.96
CA LYS A 102 0.50 -9.20 21.40
C LYS A 102 0.79 -7.84 22.04
N ALA A 103 1.93 -7.23 21.73
CA ALA A 103 2.30 -5.90 22.22
C ALA A 103 1.32 -4.82 21.75
N ARG A 104 0.62 -5.06 20.63
CA ARG A 104 -0.48 -4.23 20.15
C ARG A 104 -1.85 -4.63 20.68
N ALA A 105 -1.95 -5.49 21.69
CA ALA A 105 -3.22 -5.99 22.24
C ALA A 105 -4.17 -6.62 21.20
N CYS A 106 -3.65 -7.08 20.05
CA CYS A 106 -4.45 -7.70 19.02
C CYS A 106 -4.89 -9.11 19.45
N CYS A 107 -6.13 -9.48 19.15
CA CYS A 107 -6.52 -10.88 19.18
C CYS A 107 -5.69 -11.66 18.15
N ILE A 108 -5.10 -12.79 18.52
CA ILE A 108 -4.29 -13.59 17.60
C ILE A 108 -5.23 -14.47 16.76
N PRO A 109 -5.24 -14.33 15.42
CA PRO A 109 -6.11 -15.12 14.57
C PRO A 109 -5.72 -16.61 14.63
N PRO A 110 -6.67 -17.53 14.36
CA PRO A 110 -6.39 -18.95 14.35
C PRO A 110 -5.41 -19.33 13.24
N GLU A 111 -4.78 -20.49 13.40
CA GLU A 111 -4.00 -21.11 12.33
C GLU A 111 -4.90 -21.37 11.10
N GLY A 112 -4.33 -21.24 9.91
CA GLY A 112 -5.08 -21.32 8.65
C GLY A 112 -5.74 -20.00 8.23
N SER A 113 -5.66 -18.93 9.03
CA SER A 113 -6.05 -17.59 8.59
C SER A 113 -5.20 -17.09 7.42
N HIS A 114 -5.66 -16.02 6.77
CA HIS A 114 -4.92 -15.34 5.72
C HIS A 114 -3.80 -14.43 6.26
N LEU A 115 -3.44 -14.53 7.54
CA LEU A 115 -2.32 -13.81 8.14
C LEU A 115 -1.25 -14.80 8.60
N ARG A 116 -0.05 -14.64 8.04
CA ARG A 116 1.14 -15.45 8.29
C ARG A 116 2.31 -14.52 8.63
N CYS A 117 3.48 -15.10 8.90
CA CYS A 117 4.70 -14.32 9.07
C CYS A 117 5.90 -14.91 8.31
N ASN A 118 6.90 -14.06 8.11
CA ASN A 118 8.22 -14.44 7.67
C ASN A 118 9.26 -13.74 8.57
N PRO A 119 10.12 -14.47 9.30
CA PRO A 119 11.10 -13.86 10.21
C PRO A 119 12.23 -13.09 9.47
N ALA A 120 12.40 -13.32 8.17
CA ALA A 120 13.41 -12.68 7.33
C ALA A 120 12.80 -12.17 6.01
N LEU A 121 11.75 -11.36 6.11
CA LEU A 121 11.05 -10.76 4.98
C LEU A 121 11.91 -9.64 4.36
N ARG A 122 12.17 -9.74 3.04
CA ARG A 122 12.98 -8.75 2.31
C ARG A 122 12.14 -7.57 1.83
N HIS A 123 12.56 -6.35 2.17
CA HIS A 123 12.00 -5.10 1.69
C HIS A 123 12.74 -4.60 0.43
N PRO A 124 12.09 -3.91 -0.51
CA PRO A 124 12.74 -3.33 -1.68
C PRO A 124 13.87 -2.34 -1.39
N THR A 125 13.90 -1.73 -0.20
CA THR A 125 15.00 -0.84 0.24
C THR A 125 16.28 -1.60 0.64
N GLY A 126 16.24 -2.94 0.66
CA GLY A 126 17.35 -3.79 1.11
C GLY A 126 17.23 -4.25 2.57
N TYR A 127 16.31 -3.67 3.35
CA TYR A 127 16.02 -4.14 4.71
C TYR A 127 15.52 -5.59 4.71
N THR A 128 15.94 -6.38 5.69
CA THR A 128 15.45 -7.74 5.92
C THR A 128 15.16 -7.91 7.41
N GLY A 129 13.96 -8.34 7.75
CA GLY A 129 13.55 -8.52 9.15
C GLY A 129 12.20 -9.20 9.28
N PRO A 130 11.68 -9.34 10.51
CA PRO A 130 10.39 -9.95 10.74
C PRO A 130 9.26 -9.19 10.05
N GLY A 131 8.32 -9.91 9.47
CA GLY A 131 7.16 -9.30 8.85
C GLY A 131 5.92 -10.18 8.89
N LEU A 132 4.78 -9.51 8.98
CA LEU A 132 3.47 -10.09 8.67
C LEU A 132 3.34 -10.19 7.16
N VAL A 133 2.88 -11.35 6.68
CA VAL A 133 2.56 -11.60 5.28
C VAL A 133 1.10 -12.03 5.24
N ALA A 134 0.26 -11.25 4.56
CA ALA A 134 -1.17 -11.47 4.52
C ALA A 134 -1.64 -11.73 3.09
N LEU A 135 -2.46 -12.77 2.91
CA LEU A 135 -3.10 -13.06 1.64
C LEU A 135 -4.31 -12.16 1.45
N VAL A 136 -4.32 -11.42 0.35
CA VAL A 136 -5.48 -10.65 -0.08
C VAL A 136 -6.28 -11.49 -1.07
N THR A 137 -7.55 -11.69 -0.76
CA THR A 137 -8.51 -12.38 -1.62
C THR A 137 -9.65 -11.48 -1.98
N ASP A 138 -10.21 -11.67 -3.18
CA ASP A 138 -11.46 -11.04 -3.56
C ASP A 138 -12.58 -11.37 -2.54
N ALA A 139 -13.31 -10.34 -2.09
CA ALA A 139 -14.30 -10.49 -1.03
C ALA A 139 -15.44 -11.45 -1.40
N LEU A 140 -15.86 -11.45 -2.67
CA LEU A 140 -16.98 -12.25 -3.16
C LEU A 140 -16.54 -13.65 -3.60
N THR A 141 -15.49 -13.74 -4.42
CA THR A 141 -15.09 -15.02 -5.03
C THR A 141 -14.12 -15.82 -4.16
N GLY A 142 -13.45 -15.16 -3.20
CA GLY A 142 -12.40 -15.78 -2.39
C GLY A 142 -11.10 -16.06 -3.14
N GLN A 143 -11.00 -15.69 -4.42
CA GLN A 143 -9.80 -15.92 -5.22
C GLN A 143 -8.65 -15.00 -4.77
N PRO A 144 -7.41 -15.51 -4.68
CA PRO A 144 -6.23 -14.69 -4.44
C PRO A 144 -6.09 -13.56 -5.46
N CYS A 145 -5.77 -12.35 -4.99
CA CYS A 145 -5.54 -11.21 -5.88
C CYS A 145 -4.31 -10.38 -5.53
N SER A 146 -3.82 -10.41 -4.28
CA SER A 146 -2.59 -9.73 -3.88
C SER A 146 -2.03 -10.33 -2.59
N ILE A 147 -0.88 -9.84 -2.15
CA ILE A 147 -0.36 -10.07 -0.80
C ILE A 147 0.04 -8.73 -0.17
N HIS A 148 -0.24 -8.59 1.11
CA HIS A 148 0.08 -7.42 1.92
C HIS A 148 1.18 -7.78 2.91
N ARG A 149 2.21 -6.93 3.01
CA ARG A 149 3.37 -7.13 3.86
C ARG A 149 3.48 -6.00 4.86
N THR A 150 3.73 -6.32 6.12
CA THR A 150 4.07 -5.33 7.14
C THR A 150 5.36 -5.77 7.82
N TRP A 151 6.41 -4.95 7.78
CA TRP A 151 7.63 -5.22 8.54
C TRP A 151 7.45 -4.71 9.97
N VAL A 152 7.80 -5.56 10.94
CA VAL A 152 7.43 -5.37 12.34
C VAL A 152 8.58 -5.68 13.28
N LEU A 153 8.51 -5.11 14.49
CA LEU A 153 9.39 -5.39 15.61
C LEU A 153 8.59 -6.04 16.74
N ALA A 154 9.26 -6.89 17.52
CA ALA A 154 8.64 -7.56 18.67
C ALA A 154 8.09 -6.58 19.73
N SER A 155 8.53 -5.32 19.72
CA SER A 155 8.06 -4.24 20.59
C SER A 155 6.62 -3.79 20.31
N GLY A 156 5.98 -4.25 19.24
CA GLY A 156 4.67 -3.73 18.80
C GLY A 156 4.78 -2.53 17.84
N GLU A 157 6.00 -2.13 17.52
CA GLU A 157 6.29 -1.11 16.51
C GLU A 157 6.44 -1.72 15.12
N LYS A 158 6.17 -0.92 14.10
CA LYS A 158 6.54 -1.26 12.73
C LYS A 158 8.04 -1.01 12.55
N ALA A 159 8.67 -1.73 11.62
CA ALA A 159 10.07 -1.52 11.33
C ALA A 159 10.32 -0.05 10.92
N PRO A 160 11.41 0.59 11.38
CA PRO A 160 11.72 1.99 11.10
C PRO A 160 12.33 2.14 9.70
N ILE A 161 11.55 1.82 8.68
CA ILE A 161 11.90 1.89 7.27
C ILE A 161 10.91 2.76 6.51
N ASP A 162 11.35 3.30 5.38
CA ASP A 162 10.44 3.99 4.47
C ASP A 162 9.38 3.00 3.96
N THR A 163 8.11 3.34 4.18
CA THR A 163 6.94 2.55 3.79
C THR A 163 6.93 1.12 4.38
N PRO A 164 6.71 0.94 5.69
CA PRO A 164 6.76 -0.38 6.35
C PRO A 164 5.56 -1.29 6.04
N ARG A 165 4.63 -0.83 5.19
CA ARG A 165 3.47 -1.59 4.68
C ARG A 165 3.51 -1.58 3.16
N LEU A 166 3.55 -2.75 2.52
CA LEU A 166 3.55 -2.85 1.06
C LEU A 166 2.59 -3.91 0.54
N LEU A 167 1.80 -3.52 -0.46
CA LEU A 167 1.08 -4.44 -1.32
C LEU A 167 2.00 -4.98 -2.41
N ALA A 168 1.68 -6.17 -2.93
CA ALA A 168 2.36 -6.72 -4.09
C ALA A 168 2.25 -5.76 -5.29
N ALA A 169 3.40 -5.35 -5.84
CA ALA A 169 3.45 -4.49 -7.00
C ALA A 169 2.75 -5.15 -8.21
N GLY A 170 2.01 -4.36 -8.98
CA GLY A 170 1.29 -4.84 -10.17
C GLY A 170 0.02 -5.64 -9.90
N HIS A 171 -0.40 -5.80 -8.63
CA HIS A 171 -1.59 -6.58 -8.27
C HIS A 171 -2.80 -5.68 -7.99
N ARG A 172 -4.00 -6.19 -8.25
CA ARG A 172 -5.26 -5.52 -7.88
C ARG A 172 -5.46 -5.54 -6.36
N LYS A 173 -5.80 -4.38 -5.78
CA LYS A 173 -6.30 -4.28 -4.41
C LYS A 173 -7.83 -4.11 -4.31
N ALA A 174 -8.45 -3.52 -5.33
CA ALA A 174 -9.87 -3.19 -5.34
C ALA A 174 -10.75 -4.42 -5.04
N GLY A 175 -11.64 -4.34 -4.05
CA GLY A 175 -12.52 -5.45 -3.64
C GLY A 175 -11.81 -6.58 -2.90
N GLY A 176 -10.52 -6.40 -2.56
CA GLY A 176 -9.72 -7.36 -1.82
C GLY A 176 -9.91 -7.23 -0.30
N VAL A 177 -9.83 -8.36 0.40
CA VAL A 177 -9.84 -8.46 1.86
C VAL A 177 -8.85 -9.50 2.36
N ILE A 178 -8.37 -9.29 3.59
CA ILE A 178 -7.59 -10.26 4.35
C ILE A 178 -8.54 -10.95 5.33
N ARG A 179 -8.72 -12.26 5.17
CA ARG A 179 -9.63 -13.07 5.99
C ARG A 179 -8.91 -13.54 7.25
N LEU A 180 -8.99 -12.75 8.31
CA LEU A 180 -8.27 -13.00 9.57
C LEU A 180 -8.93 -14.12 10.38
N PHE A 181 -10.27 -14.23 10.32
CA PHE A 181 -11.01 -15.33 10.95
C PHE A 181 -11.95 -16.02 9.95
N PRO A 182 -12.11 -17.36 10.07
CA PRO A 182 -13.13 -18.08 9.33
C PRO A 182 -14.52 -17.62 9.79
N ARG A 183 -15.49 -17.71 8.88
CA ARG A 183 -16.89 -17.30 9.11
C ARG A 183 -17.79 -18.42 8.64
N GLU A 184 -18.79 -18.74 9.46
CA GLU A 184 -19.88 -19.64 9.10
C GLU A 184 -21.07 -18.87 8.52
N LYS A 185 -21.96 -19.58 7.82
CA LYS A 185 -23.17 -18.98 7.25
C LYS A 185 -24.11 -18.52 8.37
N GLY A 186 -24.60 -17.29 8.28
CA GLY A 186 -25.54 -16.73 9.26
C GLY A 186 -24.88 -16.01 10.44
N GLN A 187 -23.55 -16.03 10.54
CA GLN A 187 -22.82 -15.25 11.55
C GLN A 187 -22.63 -13.79 11.12
N PRO A 188 -22.59 -12.82 12.07
CA PRO A 188 -22.14 -11.47 11.79
C PRO A 188 -20.67 -11.48 11.30
N LEU A 189 -20.27 -10.39 10.65
CA LEU A 189 -18.89 -10.18 10.23
C LEU A 189 -18.41 -8.81 10.75
N GLY A 190 -17.23 -8.76 11.34
CA GLY A 190 -16.51 -7.53 11.58
C GLY A 190 -15.58 -7.19 10.42
N VAL A 191 -15.47 -5.90 10.09
CA VAL A 191 -14.51 -5.38 9.12
C VAL A 191 -13.83 -4.14 9.66
N ALA A 192 -12.57 -3.94 9.29
CA ALA A 192 -11.84 -2.70 9.53
C ALA A 192 -10.98 -2.37 8.31
N GLU A 193 -10.44 -1.16 8.27
CA GLU A 193 -9.42 -0.76 7.28
C GLU A 193 -8.16 -1.64 7.42
N GLY A 194 -7.53 -1.58 8.59
CA GLY A 194 -6.25 -2.23 8.88
C GLY A 194 -6.34 -3.62 9.51
N ILE A 195 -5.22 -4.35 9.48
CA ILE A 195 -5.08 -5.66 10.15
C ILE A 195 -5.21 -5.49 11.66
N GLU A 196 -4.48 -4.53 12.24
CA GLU A 196 -4.44 -4.33 13.69
C GLU A 196 -5.81 -3.92 14.25
N THR A 197 -6.50 -2.99 13.60
CA THR A 197 -7.86 -2.55 13.96
C THR A 197 -8.87 -3.70 13.85
N ALA A 198 -8.81 -4.50 12.77
CA ALA A 198 -9.67 -5.66 12.63
C ALA A 198 -9.43 -6.69 13.74
N LEU A 199 -8.16 -7.02 14.04
CA LEU A 199 -7.82 -7.94 15.13
C LEU A 199 -8.22 -7.40 16.51
N SER A 200 -8.32 -6.08 16.68
CA SER A 200 -8.84 -5.46 17.91
C SER A 200 -10.37 -5.61 18.00
N LEU A 201 -11.09 -5.44 16.88
CA LEU A 201 -12.52 -5.71 16.80
C LEU A 201 -12.87 -7.19 17.09
N ALA A 202 -11.95 -8.12 16.85
CA ALA A 202 -12.15 -9.55 17.12
C ALA A 202 -12.41 -9.87 18.61
N TRP A 203 -12.03 -8.97 19.54
CA TRP A 203 -12.38 -9.10 20.95
C TRP A 203 -13.89 -9.05 21.22
N ALA A 204 -14.70 -8.57 20.27
CA ALA A 204 -16.15 -8.67 20.31
C ALA A 204 -16.69 -10.06 19.93
N GLU A 205 -15.83 -11.07 19.84
CA GLU A 205 -16.17 -12.48 19.53
C GLU A 205 -16.91 -12.66 18.19
N VAL A 206 -16.56 -11.84 17.20
CA VAL A 206 -17.06 -11.96 15.82
C VAL A 206 -15.91 -12.29 14.86
N PRO A 207 -16.14 -13.08 13.80
CA PRO A 207 -15.17 -13.21 12.72
C PRO A 207 -14.84 -11.83 12.13
N VAL A 208 -13.55 -11.53 11.93
CA VAL A 208 -13.12 -10.23 11.37
C VAL A 208 -12.28 -10.38 10.12
N TRP A 209 -12.46 -9.47 9.16
CA TRP A 209 -11.62 -9.31 7.97
C TRP A 209 -11.05 -7.88 7.90
N ALA A 210 -9.89 -7.69 7.28
CA ALA A 210 -9.33 -6.37 7.01
C ALA A 210 -9.48 -5.99 5.54
N ALA A 211 -9.87 -4.75 5.26
CA ALA A 211 -10.17 -4.22 3.94
C ALA A 211 -8.95 -3.58 3.25
N ILE A 212 -7.78 -3.59 3.87
CA ILE A 212 -6.50 -3.06 3.36
C ILE A 212 -6.39 -1.53 3.48
N ASP A 213 -7.40 -0.79 3.05
CA ASP A 213 -7.46 0.68 3.11
C ASP A 213 -8.91 1.20 3.16
N ALA A 214 -9.07 2.50 3.47
CA ALA A 214 -10.36 3.19 3.52
C ALA A 214 -11.17 3.03 2.23
N GLY A 215 -10.52 3.11 1.06
CA GLY A 215 -11.22 3.04 -0.23
C GLY A 215 -11.84 1.67 -0.49
N ASN A 216 -11.12 0.60 -0.13
CA ASN A 216 -11.66 -0.75 -0.19
C ASN A 216 -12.74 -1.00 0.87
N LEU A 217 -12.59 -0.45 2.08
CA LEU A 217 -13.63 -0.54 3.11
C LEU A 217 -14.92 0.14 2.63
N ALA A 218 -14.79 1.36 2.09
CA ALA A 218 -15.87 2.13 1.51
C ALA A 218 -16.61 1.31 0.45
N GLN A 219 -15.90 0.55 -0.38
CA GLN A 219 -16.43 -0.28 -1.46
C GLN A 219 -16.76 -1.73 -1.07
N PHE A 220 -16.65 -2.10 0.21
CA PHE A 220 -16.82 -3.48 0.64
C PHE A 220 -18.22 -4.00 0.25
N PRO A 221 -18.30 -5.13 -0.48
CA PRO A 221 -19.55 -5.59 -1.07
C PRO A 221 -20.46 -6.25 -0.02
N VAL A 222 -21.76 -6.26 -0.29
CA VAL A 222 -22.72 -7.01 0.53
C VAL A 222 -22.51 -8.50 0.31
N LEU A 223 -22.24 -9.24 1.39
CA LEU A 223 -21.94 -10.66 1.30
C LEU A 223 -23.17 -11.54 1.54
N PRO A 224 -23.40 -12.56 0.69
CA PRO A 224 -24.45 -13.54 0.94
C PRO A 224 -24.25 -14.26 2.28
N GLY A 225 -25.34 -14.40 3.04
CA GLY A 225 -25.35 -15.13 4.31
C GLY A 225 -24.76 -14.39 5.51
N VAL A 226 -24.42 -13.10 5.38
CA VAL A 226 -24.02 -12.25 6.51
C VAL A 226 -25.22 -11.36 6.90
N PRO A 227 -25.84 -11.57 8.07
CA PRO A 227 -27.01 -10.79 8.48
C PRO A 227 -26.65 -9.39 9.02
N GLU A 228 -25.43 -9.23 9.54
CA GLU A 228 -24.97 -8.01 10.20
C GLU A 228 -23.48 -7.76 9.96
N LEU A 229 -23.13 -6.49 9.69
CA LEU A 229 -21.75 -6.03 9.54
C LEU A 229 -21.37 -5.09 10.68
N LEU A 230 -20.36 -5.46 11.46
CA LEU A 230 -19.69 -4.55 12.39
C LEU A 230 -18.55 -3.88 11.63
N ILE A 231 -18.47 -2.56 11.66
CA ILE A 231 -17.45 -1.78 10.97
C ILE A 231 -16.66 -1.02 12.03
N ALA A 232 -15.38 -1.36 12.19
CA ALA A 232 -14.46 -0.54 12.96
C ALA A 232 -14.18 0.74 12.17
N GLU A 233 -14.52 1.87 12.76
CA GLU A 233 -14.40 3.19 12.16
C GLU A 233 -13.15 3.87 12.72
N ASP A 234 -12.15 4.12 11.87
CA ASP A 234 -11.00 4.94 12.23
C ASP A 234 -11.46 6.40 12.41
N ALA A 235 -10.95 7.08 13.43
CA ALA A 235 -11.34 8.42 13.85
C ALA A 235 -10.64 9.52 13.01
N ASP A 236 -10.76 9.39 11.69
CA ASP A 236 -10.37 10.41 10.74
C ASP A 236 -11.44 10.57 9.63
N ALA A 237 -11.37 11.68 8.89
CA ALA A 237 -12.39 12.00 7.88
C ALA A 237 -12.51 10.94 6.77
N ALA A 238 -11.44 10.23 6.44
CA ALA A 238 -11.46 9.19 5.42
C ALA A 238 -12.09 7.89 5.95
N GLY A 239 -11.72 7.48 7.17
CA GLY A 239 -12.27 6.33 7.88
C GLY A 239 -13.77 6.48 8.18
N GLU A 240 -14.19 7.66 8.66
CA GLU A 240 -15.60 8.00 8.88
C GLU A 240 -16.41 7.94 7.58
N ALA A 241 -15.92 8.57 6.51
CA ALA A 241 -16.60 8.56 5.22
C ALA A 241 -16.70 7.15 4.63
N ALA A 242 -15.63 6.36 4.70
CA ALA A 242 -15.60 4.98 4.23
C ALA A 242 -16.58 4.09 5.00
N SER A 243 -16.59 4.20 6.33
CA SER A 243 -17.46 3.44 7.20
C SER A 243 -18.93 3.78 6.97
N ALA A 244 -19.24 5.07 6.80
CA ALA A 244 -20.58 5.55 6.47
C ALA A 244 -21.07 5.03 5.11
N GLU A 245 -20.24 5.09 4.06
CA GLU A 245 -20.58 4.59 2.73
C GLU A 245 -20.83 3.08 2.74
N CYS A 246 -19.93 2.33 3.40
CA CYS A 246 -20.07 0.89 3.57
C CYS A 246 -21.36 0.52 4.32
N ALA A 247 -21.63 1.20 5.44
CA ALA A 247 -22.82 0.99 6.23
C ALA A 247 -24.10 1.30 5.45
N ALA A 248 -24.11 2.37 4.66
CA ALA A 248 -25.24 2.75 3.82
C ALA A 248 -25.53 1.68 2.76
N ARG A 249 -24.50 1.16 2.07
CA ARG A 249 -24.65 0.07 1.08
C ARG A 249 -25.26 -1.18 1.69
N TRP A 250 -24.79 -1.59 2.87
CA TRP A 250 -25.30 -2.77 3.56
C TRP A 250 -26.73 -2.60 4.08
N ARG A 251 -27.07 -1.42 4.62
CA ARG A 251 -28.44 -1.08 5.03
C ARG A 251 -29.40 -1.05 3.84
N ALA A 252 -28.99 -0.49 2.70
CA ALA A 252 -29.78 -0.48 1.47
C ALA A 252 -30.09 -1.89 0.96
N ALA A 253 -29.23 -2.88 1.25
CA ALA A 253 -29.45 -4.29 0.96
C ALA A 253 -30.22 -5.05 2.06
N GLY A 254 -30.82 -4.34 3.02
CA GLY A 254 -31.61 -4.92 4.11
C GLY A 254 -30.79 -5.64 5.18
N ARG A 255 -29.50 -5.32 5.33
CA ARG A 255 -28.62 -5.89 6.36
C ARG A 255 -28.46 -4.93 7.54
N ARG A 256 -28.25 -5.48 8.74
CA ARG A 256 -27.90 -4.67 9.92
C ARG A 256 -26.46 -4.21 9.81
N THR A 257 -26.17 -3.02 10.34
CA THR A 257 -24.80 -2.53 10.45
C THR A 257 -24.59 -1.82 11.78
N ARG A 258 -23.41 -1.99 12.36
CA ARG A 258 -22.98 -1.32 13.60
C ARG A 258 -21.62 -0.69 13.36
N LEU A 259 -21.52 0.61 13.63
CA LEU A 259 -20.24 1.31 13.66
C LEU A 259 -19.65 1.13 15.06
N VAL A 260 -18.42 0.64 15.13
CA VAL A 260 -17.66 0.44 16.36
C VAL A 260 -16.53 1.46 16.34
N ARG A 261 -16.62 2.43 17.24
CA ARG A 261 -15.69 3.56 17.28
C ARG A 261 -14.64 3.36 18.37
N PRO A 262 -13.43 3.89 18.19
CA PRO A 262 -12.47 4.01 19.27
C PRO A 262 -12.96 4.94 20.37
N ASP A 263 -12.30 4.86 21.51
CA ASP A 263 -12.55 5.75 22.63
C ASP A 263 -12.14 7.20 22.30
N PRO A 264 -12.71 8.21 22.97
CA PRO A 264 -12.38 9.60 22.71
C PRO A 264 -10.88 9.88 22.88
N GLY A 265 -10.23 10.31 21.80
CA GLY A 265 -8.80 10.64 21.77
C GLY A 265 -7.92 9.62 21.04
N ASP A 266 -8.45 8.43 20.77
CA ASP A 266 -7.77 7.37 20.02
C ASP A 266 -8.09 7.46 18.51
N ASN A 267 -7.14 7.07 17.67
CA ASN A 267 -7.32 7.15 16.21
C ASN A 267 -8.03 5.93 15.65
N ASP A 268 -7.88 4.76 16.26
CA ASP A 268 -8.49 3.51 15.83
C ASP A 268 -8.74 2.57 17.01
N LEU A 269 -9.47 1.47 16.79
CA LEU A 269 -9.76 0.49 17.85
C LEU A 269 -8.50 -0.18 18.43
N ASN A 270 -7.38 -0.16 17.70
CA ASN A 270 -6.15 -0.72 18.20
C ASN A 270 -5.48 0.19 19.23
N ASP A 271 -5.54 1.50 19.05
CA ASP A 271 -5.13 2.48 20.07
C ASP A 271 -5.93 2.25 21.37
N SER A 272 -7.27 2.14 21.30
CA SER A 272 -8.09 1.85 22.49
C SER A 272 -7.77 0.50 23.12
N ALA A 273 -7.62 -0.56 22.32
CA ALA A 273 -7.26 -1.89 22.83
C ALA A 273 -5.90 -1.88 23.56
N ARG A 274 -4.93 -1.12 23.05
CA ARG A 274 -3.62 -0.95 23.66
C ARG A 274 -3.71 -0.19 24.99
N ALA A 275 -4.51 0.88 25.05
CA ALA A 275 -4.77 1.61 26.28
C ALA A 275 -5.36 0.70 27.38
N TYR A 276 -6.37 -0.11 27.05
CA TYR A 276 -6.96 -1.07 27.99
C TYR A 276 -5.99 -2.15 28.47
N ALA A 277 -5.06 -2.57 27.63
CA ALA A 277 -4.05 -3.57 27.97
C ALA A 277 -2.85 -2.98 28.76
N GLY A 278 -2.80 -1.66 28.97
CA GLY A 278 -1.65 -0.99 29.60
C GLY A 278 -0.42 -0.94 28.70
N HIS A 279 -0.62 -0.90 27.38
CA HIS A 279 0.44 -0.83 26.37
C HIS A 279 0.48 0.57 25.71
N GLU A 280 0.97 1.59 26.41
CA GLU A 280 1.17 2.93 25.83
C GLU A 280 2.29 2.95 24.78
#